data_AF-A0A964HHJ0-F1
#
_entry.id   AF-A0A964HHJ0-F1
#
_cell.length_a   1.000
_cell.length_b   1.000
_cell.length_c   1.000
_cell.angle_alpha   90.00
_cell.angle_beta   90.00
_cell.angle_gamma   90.00
#
_symmetry.space_group_name_H-M   'P 1'
#
loop_
_entity.id
_entity.type
_entity.pdbx_description
1 polymer ?
#
loop_
_entity_poly.entity_id
_entity_poly.type
_entity_poly.pdbx_seq_one_letter_code
_entity_poly.pdbx_strand_id
1 'polypeptide(L)'
;MAGAHAEPTSSERITYENTIRPLIAQRCLDCHGDDAPTMEEFKKDRERYEKDKLGPRMDSYEALMVMVNGSDTGALMRRLDDGANTKDGKPGNMYKRLAKEEDLRAERLALFKRWVGSWNLKRAKDITDEERKAVLAPRD
;
A
#
# COMPACT_ATOMS: atom_id res chain seq x y z
N MET A 1 -5.99 -6.86 -28.52
CA MET A 1 -7.27 -6.88 -27.76
C MET A 1 -7.06 -6.08 -26.49
N ALA A 2 -7.63 -4.88 -26.41
CA ALA A 2 -7.53 -4.03 -25.22
C ALA A 2 -8.57 -4.52 -24.20
N GLY A 3 -8.10 -5.10 -23.09
CA GLY A 3 -8.96 -5.46 -21.97
C GLY A 3 -9.37 -4.18 -21.24
N ALA A 4 -10.66 -3.86 -21.31
CA ALA A 4 -11.28 -2.81 -20.52
C ALA A 4 -11.05 -3.13 -19.03
N HIS A 5 -10.21 -2.34 -18.37
CA HIS A 5 -10.17 -2.31 -16.92
C HIS A 5 -11.35 -1.43 -16.52
N ALA A 6 -12.46 -2.04 -16.12
CA ALA A 6 -13.57 -1.32 -15.53
C ALA A 6 -13.08 -0.68 -14.24
N GLU A 7 -13.04 0.65 -14.22
CA GLU A 7 -12.79 1.40 -12.99
C GLU A 7 -14.04 1.31 -12.11
N PRO A 8 -13.89 1.15 -10.78
CA PRO A 8 -15.05 1.12 -9.89
C PRO A 8 -15.81 2.44 -10.00
N THR A 9 -17.08 2.36 -10.40
CA THR A 9 -17.96 3.52 -10.47
C THR A 9 -18.20 4.07 -9.05
N SER A 10 -18.43 5.37 -8.93
CA SER A 10 -18.53 6.11 -7.66
C SER A 10 -19.59 5.63 -6.65
N SER A 11 -20.33 4.55 -6.93
CA SER A 11 -21.30 3.89 -6.06
C SER A 11 -20.80 2.60 -5.40
N GLU A 12 -19.69 2.00 -5.85
CA GLU A 12 -19.15 0.77 -5.23
C GLU A 12 -18.30 1.09 -4.00
N ARG A 13 -18.51 0.31 -2.94
CA ARG A 13 -17.69 0.37 -1.71
C ARG A 13 -16.25 0.01 -2.10
N ILE A 14 -15.27 0.81 -1.67
CA ILE A 14 -13.85 0.46 -1.88
C ILE A 14 -13.43 -0.56 -0.83
N THR A 15 -13.02 -1.75 -1.29
CA THR A 15 -12.61 -2.87 -0.44
C THR A 15 -11.33 -3.50 -0.97
N TYR A 16 -10.73 -4.38 -0.18
CA TYR A 16 -9.50 -5.04 -0.59
C TYR A 16 -9.74 -5.88 -1.84
N GLU A 17 -10.75 -6.76 -1.82
CA GLU A 17 -10.97 -7.72 -2.91
C GLU A 17 -11.38 -7.04 -4.22
N ASN A 18 -12.23 -5.99 -4.17
CA ASN A 18 -12.78 -5.40 -5.39
C ASN A 18 -11.90 -4.30 -6.02
N THR A 19 -11.09 -3.59 -5.21
CA THR A 19 -10.38 -2.39 -5.68
C THR A 19 -8.87 -2.51 -5.47
N ILE A 20 -8.44 -2.80 -4.24
CA ILE A 20 -7.02 -2.70 -3.89
C ILE A 20 -6.22 -3.90 -4.40
N ARG A 21 -6.77 -5.11 -4.31
CA ARG A 21 -6.12 -6.34 -4.78
C ARG A 21 -5.85 -6.29 -6.29
N PRO A 22 -6.80 -5.91 -7.17
CA PRO A 22 -6.51 -5.70 -8.59
C PRO A 22 -5.41 -4.67 -8.87
N LEU A 23 -5.37 -3.57 -8.12
CA LEU A 23 -4.33 -2.55 -8.27
C LEU A 23 -2.94 -3.06 -7.86
N ILE A 24 -2.86 -3.75 -6.73
CA ILE A 24 -1.62 -4.38 -6.25
C ILE A 24 -1.15 -5.44 -7.26
N ALA A 25 -2.06 -6.27 -7.77
CA ALA A 25 -1.76 -7.26 -8.80
C ALA A 25 -1.17 -6.62 -10.06
N GLN A 26 -1.69 -5.47 -10.49
CA GLN A 26 -1.21 -4.79 -11.69
C GLN A 26 0.13 -4.06 -11.49
N ARG A 27 0.46 -3.63 -10.26
CA ARG A 27 1.54 -2.62 -10.04
C ARG A 27 2.62 -3.00 -9.05
N CYS A 28 2.39 -4.01 -8.22
CA CYS A 28 3.23 -4.27 -7.05
C CYS A 28 3.80 -5.70 -7.03
N LEU A 29 3.04 -6.69 -7.49
CA LEU A 29 3.37 -8.11 -7.24
C LEU A 29 4.64 -8.61 -7.93
N ASP A 30 5.15 -7.92 -8.96
CA ASP A 30 6.45 -8.26 -9.56
C ASP A 30 7.62 -8.23 -8.55
N CYS A 31 7.50 -7.46 -7.47
CA CYS A 31 8.51 -7.37 -6.40
C CYS A 31 7.95 -7.69 -5.00
N HIS A 32 6.63 -7.86 -4.88
CA HIS A 32 5.91 -8.03 -3.62
C HIS A 32 4.96 -9.25 -3.67
N GLY A 33 5.22 -10.19 -4.57
CA GLY A 33 4.42 -11.39 -4.84
C GLY A 33 4.63 -12.53 -3.85
N ASP A 34 4.26 -13.74 -4.27
CA ASP A 34 4.35 -14.98 -3.50
C ASP A 34 5.79 -15.47 -3.29
N ASP A 35 6.71 -15.03 -4.16
CA ASP A 35 8.16 -15.22 -4.05
C ASP A 35 8.84 -14.23 -3.09
N ALA A 36 8.13 -13.17 -2.70
CA ALA A 36 8.65 -12.12 -1.85
C ALA A 36 8.68 -12.55 -0.36
N PRO A 37 9.65 -12.07 0.43
CA PRO A 37 9.75 -12.37 1.86
C PRO A 37 8.61 -11.75 2.66
N THR A 38 8.26 -12.34 3.80
CA THR A 38 7.45 -11.65 4.80
C THR A 38 8.15 -10.37 5.30
N MET A 39 7.42 -9.47 5.94
CA MET A 39 8.01 -8.27 6.55
C MET A 39 9.11 -8.61 7.58
N GLU A 40 8.94 -9.70 8.33
CA GLU A 40 9.92 -10.12 9.32
C GLU A 40 11.22 -10.61 8.65
N GLU A 41 11.10 -11.47 7.64
CA GLU A 41 12.24 -11.97 6.86
C GLU A 41 12.96 -10.83 6.14
N PHE A 42 12.20 -9.91 5.52
CA PHE A 42 12.75 -8.74 4.85
C PHE A 42 13.58 -7.88 5.82
N LYS A 43 13.15 -7.71 7.07
CA LYS A 43 13.90 -6.95 8.09
C LYS A 43 15.16 -7.69 8.55
N LYS A 44 15.13 -9.02 8.61
CA LYS A 44 16.27 -9.85 9.03
C LYS A 44 17.41 -9.85 8.00
N ASP A 45 17.10 -9.82 6.71
CA ASP A 45 18.09 -9.90 5.62
C ASP A 45 17.81 -8.89 4.49
N ARG A 46 17.64 -7.62 4.87
CA ARG A 46 17.20 -6.57 3.96
C ARG A 46 18.12 -6.40 2.74
N GLU A 47 19.43 -6.45 2.96
CA GLU A 47 20.42 -6.22 1.90
C GLU A 47 20.30 -7.25 0.77
N ARG A 48 20.13 -8.52 1.12
CA ARG A 48 19.91 -9.59 0.15
C ARG A 48 18.66 -9.34 -0.68
N TYR A 49 17.51 -9.10 -0.03
CA TYR A 49 16.24 -8.93 -0.74
C TYR A 49 16.24 -7.66 -1.60
N GLU A 50 16.85 -6.57 -1.14
CA GLU A 50 17.01 -5.36 -1.96
C GLU A 50 17.90 -5.62 -3.19
N LYS A 51 18.96 -6.42 -3.07
CA LYS A 51 19.80 -6.86 -4.20
C LYS A 51 19.03 -7.71 -5.20
N ASP A 52 18.15 -8.58 -4.69
CA ASP A 52 17.26 -9.42 -5.49
C ASP A 52 16.04 -8.65 -6.02
N LYS A 53 15.93 -7.35 -5.72
CA LYS A 53 14.82 -6.46 -6.09
C LYS A 53 13.46 -6.91 -5.56
N LEU A 54 13.46 -7.59 -4.42
CA LEU A 54 12.27 -8.00 -3.69
C LEU A 54 11.99 -7.03 -2.54
N GLY A 55 10.71 -6.79 -2.29
CA GLY A 55 10.22 -6.10 -1.11
C GLY A 55 9.39 -7.03 -0.21
N PRO A 56 8.78 -6.53 0.88
CA PRO A 56 7.90 -7.35 1.72
C PRO A 56 6.64 -7.81 0.97
N ARG A 57 6.25 -9.06 1.12
CA ARG A 57 5.07 -9.68 0.51
C ARG A 57 3.78 -8.87 0.73
N MET A 58 2.98 -8.75 -0.33
CA MET A 58 1.69 -8.03 -0.38
C MET A 58 0.62 -8.79 -1.19
N ASP A 59 0.82 -10.08 -1.47
CA ASP A 59 -0.05 -10.94 -2.29
C ASP A 59 -1.39 -11.32 -1.64
N SER A 60 -1.56 -10.98 -0.36
CA SER A 60 -2.72 -11.32 0.47
C SER A 60 -3.13 -10.13 1.35
N TYR A 61 -4.40 -10.14 1.79
CA TYR A 61 -4.94 -9.12 2.69
C TYR A 61 -4.13 -9.07 3.99
N GLU A 62 -3.84 -10.23 4.58
CA GLU A 62 -3.11 -10.37 5.83
C GLU A 62 -1.68 -9.81 5.71
N ALA A 63 -0.97 -10.15 4.62
CA ALA A 63 0.37 -9.64 4.37
C ALA A 63 0.38 -8.11 4.20
N LEU A 64 -0.59 -7.57 3.46
CA LEU A 64 -0.74 -6.12 3.30
C LEU A 64 -1.05 -5.42 4.63
N MET A 65 -1.94 -6.00 5.44
CA MET A 65 -2.36 -5.41 6.72
C MET A 65 -1.23 -5.29 7.74
N VAL A 66 -0.17 -6.10 7.64
CA VAL A 66 1.06 -5.91 8.45
C VAL A 66 1.61 -4.48 8.31
N MET A 67 1.55 -3.91 7.11
CA MET A 67 2.08 -2.59 6.77
C MET A 67 1.06 -1.45 6.93
N VAL A 68 -0.23 -1.79 6.99
CA VAL A 68 -1.31 -0.83 7.21
C VAL A 68 -1.51 -0.62 8.71
N ASN A 69 -1.90 -1.66 9.46
CA ASN A 69 -2.26 -1.56 10.88
C ASN A 69 -1.65 -2.68 11.76
N GLY A 70 -0.63 -3.39 11.27
CA GLY A 70 0.05 -4.46 12.00
C GLY A 70 1.41 -4.04 12.57
N SER A 71 2.35 -4.99 12.62
CA SER A 71 3.68 -4.78 13.23
C SER A 71 4.52 -3.70 12.53
N ASP A 72 4.23 -3.38 11.26
CA ASP A 72 4.87 -2.30 10.51
C ASP A 72 3.88 -1.18 10.13
N THR A 73 2.92 -0.89 11.01
CA THR A 73 1.90 0.15 10.85
C THR A 73 2.43 1.44 10.19
N GLY A 74 1.64 1.97 9.27
CA GLY A 74 1.92 3.19 8.52
C GLY A 74 2.96 3.01 7.40
N ALA A 75 3.52 1.81 7.19
CA ALA A 75 4.52 1.60 6.16
C ALA A 75 3.95 1.73 4.76
N LEU A 76 2.78 1.15 4.50
CA LEU A 76 2.12 1.32 3.20
C LEU A 76 1.90 2.81 2.91
N MET A 77 1.35 3.53 3.90
CA MET A 77 1.04 4.95 3.79
C MET A 77 2.30 5.78 3.52
N ARG A 78 3.38 5.59 4.29
CA ARG A 78 4.65 6.31 4.08
C ARG A 78 5.27 6.06 2.70
N ARG A 79 5.09 4.87 2.14
CA ARG A 79 5.72 4.47 0.87
C ARG A 79 4.91 4.93 -0.34
N LEU A 80 3.60 5.05 -0.19
CA LEU A 80 2.68 5.53 -1.22
C LEU A 80 2.35 7.02 -1.12
N ASP A 81 2.70 7.71 -0.03
CA ASP A 81 2.39 9.13 0.14
C ASP A 81 2.97 9.97 -1.02
N ASP A 82 2.20 10.96 -1.47
CA ASP A 82 2.58 11.94 -2.49
C ASP A 82 3.55 13.01 -1.95
N GLY A 83 3.81 13.01 -0.63
CA GLY A 83 4.64 14.01 0.05
C GLY A 83 3.81 15.10 0.72
N ALA A 84 2.49 15.14 0.52
CA ALA A 84 1.63 16.13 1.17
C ALA A 84 1.57 15.97 2.70
N ASN A 85 1.91 14.78 3.21
CA ASN A 85 1.90 14.49 4.65
C ASN A 85 3.32 14.37 5.24
N THR A 86 4.36 14.74 4.49
CA THR A 86 5.76 14.70 4.94
C THR A 86 6.29 16.10 5.20
N LYS A 87 7.26 16.22 6.13
CA LYS A 87 7.84 17.54 6.51
C LYS A 87 8.68 18.16 5.40
N ASP A 88 9.28 17.33 4.55
CA ASP A 88 10.17 17.72 3.47
C ASP A 88 9.46 17.76 2.11
N GLY A 89 8.16 17.47 2.05
CA GLY A 89 7.35 17.45 0.83
C GLY A 89 7.74 16.33 -0.14
N LYS A 90 8.59 15.39 0.27
CA LYS A 90 9.08 14.34 -0.63
C LYS A 90 8.10 13.17 -0.66
N PRO A 91 7.76 12.66 -1.87
CA PRO A 91 6.92 11.48 -2.00
C PRO A 91 7.63 10.23 -1.49
N GLY A 92 6.83 9.26 -1.06
CA GLY A 92 7.30 7.91 -0.77
C GLY A 92 7.90 7.25 -2.01
N ASN A 93 8.88 6.36 -1.80
CA ASN A 93 9.62 5.74 -2.91
C ASN A 93 8.76 4.79 -3.80
N MET A 94 7.56 4.40 -3.34
CA MET A 94 6.62 3.56 -4.09
C MET A 94 5.46 4.36 -4.71
N TYR A 95 5.30 5.65 -4.41
CA TYR A 95 4.30 6.51 -5.08
C TYR A 95 4.43 6.44 -6.61
N LYS A 96 5.68 6.50 -7.12
CA LYS A 96 5.99 6.37 -8.55
C LYS A 96 5.57 5.05 -9.19
N ARG A 97 5.31 4.00 -8.40
CA ARG A 97 4.87 2.68 -8.88
C ARG A 97 3.36 2.60 -9.06
N LEU A 98 2.60 3.54 -8.48
CA LEU A 98 1.15 3.60 -8.67
C LEU A 98 0.78 3.78 -10.14
N ALA A 99 1.51 4.59 -10.89
CA ALA A 99 1.34 4.76 -12.34
C ALA A 99 2.55 5.48 -12.97
N LYS A 100 2.62 5.44 -14.32
CA LYS A 100 3.61 6.20 -15.09
C LYS A 100 3.30 7.71 -15.09
N GLU A 101 2.03 8.05 -15.30
CA GLU A 101 1.54 9.43 -15.34
C GLU A 101 1.14 9.93 -13.95
N GLU A 102 1.37 11.22 -13.66
CA GLU A 102 1.10 11.81 -12.34
C GLU A 102 -0.39 11.79 -11.97
N ASP A 103 -1.28 12.13 -12.92
CA ASP A 103 -2.72 12.15 -12.66
C ASP A 103 -3.22 10.77 -12.23
N LEU A 104 -2.78 9.71 -12.92
CA LEU A 104 -3.09 8.33 -12.56
C LEU A 104 -2.45 7.90 -11.23
N ARG A 105 -1.31 8.48 -10.82
CA ARG A 105 -0.74 8.23 -9.49
C ARG A 105 -1.63 8.81 -8.41
N ALA A 106 -2.07 10.05 -8.58
CA ALA A 106 -2.94 10.74 -7.64
C ALA A 106 -4.30 10.04 -7.51
N GLU A 107 -4.92 9.64 -8.61
CA GLU A 107 -6.18 8.88 -8.64
C GLU A 107 -6.06 7.55 -7.88
N ARG A 108 -4.99 6.79 -8.13
CA ARG A 108 -4.77 5.49 -7.46
C ARG A 108 -4.41 5.66 -5.99
N LEU A 109 -3.63 6.67 -5.65
CA LEU A 109 -3.36 7.02 -4.25
C LEU A 109 -4.67 7.36 -3.52
N ALA A 110 -5.60 8.05 -4.18
CA ALA A 110 -6.91 8.36 -3.60
C ALA A 110 -7.71 7.09 -3.29
N LEU A 111 -7.60 6.03 -4.10
CA LEU A 111 -8.22 4.73 -3.80
C LEU A 111 -7.63 4.10 -2.55
N PHE A 112 -6.31 4.09 -2.39
CA PHE A 112 -5.65 3.63 -1.16
C PHE A 112 -6.04 4.46 0.06
N LYS A 113 -6.05 5.81 -0.06
CA LYS A 113 -6.46 6.72 1.01
C LYS A 113 -7.90 6.44 1.46
N ARG A 114 -8.83 6.29 0.51
CA ARG A 114 -10.25 5.96 0.80
C ARG A 114 -10.41 4.58 1.42
N TRP A 115 -9.66 3.57 0.97
CA TRP A 115 -9.69 2.23 1.56
C TRP A 115 -9.15 2.21 2.99
N VAL A 116 -8.00 2.82 3.24
CA VAL A 116 -7.38 2.87 4.58
C VAL A 116 -8.22 3.74 5.53
N GLY A 117 -8.85 4.80 5.02
CA GLY A 117 -9.58 5.78 5.83
C GLY A 117 -8.59 6.73 6.51
N SER A 118 -8.21 6.45 7.75
CA SER A 118 -7.25 7.27 8.51
C SER A 118 -5.83 7.15 7.93
N TRP A 119 -5.46 8.08 7.05
CA TRP A 119 -4.15 8.11 6.40
C TRP A 119 -3.05 8.63 7.34
N ASN A 120 -2.55 7.75 8.21
CA ASN A 120 -1.56 8.07 9.23
C ASN A 120 -0.17 7.53 8.88
N LEU A 121 0.86 8.40 8.91
CA LEU A 121 2.24 8.04 8.61
C LEU A 121 3.03 7.53 9.83
N LYS A 122 2.45 7.59 11.04
CA LYS A 122 3.08 7.17 12.29
C LYS A 122 3.54 5.71 12.24
N ARG A 123 4.60 5.41 13.00
CA ARG A 123 5.10 4.05 13.17
C ARG A 123 4.36 3.36 14.30
N ALA A 124 4.48 2.04 14.37
CA ALA A 124 3.80 1.22 15.37
C ALA A 124 4.03 1.68 16.83
N LYS A 125 5.18 2.30 17.13
CA LYS A 125 5.52 2.84 18.46
C LYS A 125 4.91 4.22 18.78
N ASP A 126 4.44 4.95 17.77
CA ASP A 126 4.02 6.35 17.88
C ASP A 126 2.49 6.52 17.68
N ILE A 127 1.83 5.49 17.15
CA ILE A 127 0.38 5.48 16.89
C ILE A 127 -0.40 5.11 18.16
N THR A 128 -1.50 5.82 18.41
CA THR A 128 -2.43 5.57 19.52
C THR A 128 -3.45 4.48 19.17
N ASP A 129 -4.12 3.92 20.18
CA ASP A 129 -5.17 2.92 19.97
C ASP A 129 -6.37 3.51 19.22
N GLU A 130 -6.70 4.78 19.45
CA GLU A 130 -7.75 5.50 18.74
C GLU A 130 -7.41 5.62 17.24
N GLU A 131 -6.17 5.98 16.92
CA GLU A 131 -5.71 6.06 15.53
C GLU A 131 -5.69 4.70 14.83
N ARG A 132 -5.35 3.62 15.56
CA ARG A 132 -5.44 2.24 15.04
C ARG A 132 -6.87 1.84 14.72
N LYS A 133 -7.82 2.19 15.58
CA LYS A 133 -9.27 1.91 15.38
C LYS A 133 -9.87 2.73 14.25
N ALA A 134 -9.27 3.87 13.91
CA ALA A 134 -9.71 4.71 12.79
C ALA A 134 -9.27 4.18 11.41
N VAL A 135 -8.41 3.15 11.35
CA VAL A 135 -8.10 2.45 10.10
C VAL A 135 -9.28 1.56 9.71
N LEU A 136 -9.82 1.77 8.51
CA LEU A 136 -10.97 1.02 8.00
C LEU A 136 -10.54 -0.27 7.30
N ALA A 137 -9.83 -0.11 6.17
CA ALA A 137 -9.26 -1.18 5.34
C ALA A 137 -10.19 -2.43 5.20
N PRO A 138 -11.47 -2.27 4.79
CA PRO A 138 -12.39 -3.38 4.69
C PRO A 138 -11.90 -4.42 3.67
N ARG A 139 -12.10 -5.71 3.98
CA ARG A 139 -11.73 -6.80 3.09
C ARG A 139 -12.69 -6.94 1.90
N ASP A 140 -13.99 -7.03 2.19
CA ASP A 140 -15.06 -7.38 1.25
C ASP A 140 -15.99 -6.22 0.91
#